data_AF-A0A6A4M1R4-F1
#
_entry.id   AF-A0A6A4M1R4-F1
#
_cell.length_a   1.000
_cell.length_b   1.000
_cell.length_c   1.000
_cell.angle_alpha   90.00
_cell.angle_beta   90.00
_cell.angle_gamma   90.00
#
_symmetry.space_group_name_H-M   'P 1'
#
loop_
_entity.id
_entity.type
_entity.pdbx_description
1 polymer ?
#
loop_
_entity_poly.entity_id
_entity_poly.type
_entity_poly.pdbx_seq_one_letter_code
_entity_poly.pdbx_strand_id
1 'polypeptide(L)'
;MVAIAYDYSVYSVTPCCATCRQVVVIFHSQISEAFSNIDFSSQQAKNRLFRDIQHILGCIRSLPSDNPSGAVIPNRGQLDEFLAQRFGPDAG
;
A
#
# COMPACT_ATOMS: atom_id res chain seq x y z
N MET A 1 -13.23 -6.18 23.03
CA MET A 1 -11.80 -6.28 23.37
C MET A 1 -11.24 -7.43 22.53
N VAL A 2 -10.75 -7.15 21.33
CA VAL A 2 -10.25 -8.19 20.42
C VAL A 2 -8.77 -8.39 20.74
N ALA A 3 -8.45 -9.53 21.35
CA ALA A 3 -7.09 -9.95 21.60
C ALA A 3 -6.54 -10.59 20.30
N ILE A 4 -5.52 -9.98 19.71
CA ILE A 4 -4.76 -10.58 18.61
C ILE A 4 -3.57 -11.30 19.26
N ALA A 5 -3.68 -12.61 19.41
CA ALA A 5 -2.56 -13.45 19.82
C ALA A 5 -1.56 -13.52 18.65
N TYR A 6 -0.37 -12.95 18.83
CA TYR A 6 0.74 -13.13 17.91
C TYR A 6 1.48 -14.43 18.27
N ASP A 7 1.10 -15.52 17.61
CA ASP A 7 1.85 -16.78 17.66
C ASP A 7 3.16 -16.61 16.87
N TYR A 8 4.28 -16.55 17.60
CA TYR A 8 5.63 -16.27 17.08
C TYR A 8 6.30 -17.52 16.47
N SER A 9 5.52 -18.41 15.86
CA SER A 9 5.96 -19.74 15.41
C SER A 9 6.01 -19.88 13.87
N VAL A 10 6.43 -18.84 13.17
CA VAL A 10 6.60 -18.86 11.70
C VAL A 10 7.95 -18.25 11.29
N TYR A 11 9.04 -18.80 11.84
CA TYR A 11 10.42 -18.47 11.40
C TYR A 11 11.08 -19.64 10.64
N SER A 12 10.29 -20.47 9.95
CA SER A 12 10.81 -21.61 9.18
C SER A 12 10.02 -21.95 7.92
N VAL A 13 9.75 -20.99 7.03
CA VAL A 13 9.22 -21.29 5.70
C VAL A 13 9.84 -20.36 4.65
N THR A 14 10.45 -20.97 3.64
CA THR A 14 10.95 -20.32 2.41
C THR A 14 9.91 -19.33 1.87
N PRO A 15 10.21 -18.03 1.73
CA PRO A 15 9.21 -16.99 1.51
C PRO A 15 8.84 -16.90 0.02
N CYS A 16 8.15 -17.91 -0.51
CA CYS A 16 7.73 -17.94 -1.91
C CYS A 16 6.26 -17.50 -2.07
N CYS A 17 6.09 -16.33 -2.68
CA CYS A 17 4.92 -15.82 -3.42
C CYS A 17 3.58 -15.54 -2.70
N ALA A 18 3.19 -16.22 -1.63
CA ALA A 18 1.84 -16.04 -1.05
C ALA A 18 1.76 -14.91 -0.01
N THR A 19 2.70 -14.85 0.92
CA THR A 19 2.72 -13.84 2.00
C THR A 19 2.95 -12.43 1.46
N CYS A 20 3.80 -12.27 0.44
CA CYS A 20 4.08 -10.97 -0.16
C CYS A 20 2.82 -10.32 -0.75
N ARG A 21 1.94 -11.11 -1.38
CA ARG A 21 0.67 -10.60 -1.93
C ARG A 21 -0.30 -10.19 -0.83
N GLN A 22 -0.42 -10.96 0.25
CA GLN A 22 -1.28 -10.60 1.38
C GLN A 22 -0.82 -9.30 2.03
N VAL A 23 0.48 -9.13 2.19
CA VAL A 23 1.07 -7.91 2.74
C VAL A 23 0.77 -6.70 1.86
N VAL A 24 0.89 -6.82 0.53
CA VAL A 24 0.50 -5.77 -0.44
C VAL A 24 -0.98 -5.37 -0.26
N VAL A 25 -1.89 -6.34 -0.20
CA VAL A 25 -3.33 -6.07 -0.03
C VAL A 25 -3.61 -5.36 1.30
N ILE A 26 -3.00 -5.81 2.40
CA ILE A 26 -3.14 -5.20 3.73
C ILE A 26 -2.63 -3.75 3.69
N PHE A 27 -1.47 -3.49 3.09
CA PHE A 27 -0.97 -2.13 2.95
C PHE A 27 -1.92 -1.23 2.18
N HIS A 28 -2.44 -1.69 1.03
CA HIS A 28 -3.36 -0.88 0.24
C HIS A 28 -4.64 -0.52 1.01
N SER A 29 -5.30 -1.49 1.65
CA SER A 29 -6.55 -1.23 2.36
C SER A 29 -6.34 -0.39 3.63
N GLN A 30 -5.40 -0.76 4.49
CA GLN A 30 -5.20 -0.08 5.79
C GLN A 30 -4.78 1.39 5.59
N ILE A 31 -3.91 1.66 4.62
CA ILE A 31 -3.43 3.02 4.34
C ILE A 31 -4.53 3.86 3.71
N SER A 32 -5.26 3.31 2.73
CA SER A 32 -6.37 4.01 2.10
C SER A 32 -7.49 4.34 3.10
N GLU A 33 -7.79 3.44 4.04
CA GLU A 33 -8.80 3.66 5.08
C GLU A 33 -8.35 4.67 6.13
N ALA A 34 -7.08 4.60 6.57
CA ALA A 34 -6.54 5.58 7.51
C ALA A 34 -6.62 7.00 6.95
N PHE A 35 -6.34 7.18 5.65
CA PHE A 35 -6.36 8.49 5.01
C PHE A 35 -7.72 8.94 4.46
N SER A 36 -8.71 8.06 4.36
CA SER A 36 -10.07 8.48 4.00
C SER A 36 -10.72 9.29 5.11
N ASN A 37 -10.40 8.99 6.37
CA ASN A 37 -11.01 9.59 7.55
C ASN A 37 -10.34 10.89 8.00
N ILE A 38 -9.19 11.25 7.41
CA ILE A 38 -8.47 12.47 7.78
C ILE A 38 -8.86 13.60 6.81
N ASP A 39 -9.37 14.69 7.38
CA ASP A 39 -9.69 15.90 6.63
C ASP A 39 -8.47 16.82 6.54
N PHE A 40 -7.81 16.81 5.39
CA PHE A 40 -6.62 17.63 5.15
C PHE A 40 -7.03 19.03 4.70
N SER A 41 -7.34 19.91 5.65
CA SER A 41 -7.77 21.28 5.35
C SER A 41 -6.65 22.16 4.75
N SER A 42 -5.38 21.86 5.07
CA SER A 42 -4.22 22.62 4.56
C SER A 42 -3.56 21.97 3.34
N GLN A 43 -3.27 22.78 2.31
CA GLN A 43 -2.55 22.35 1.11
C GLN A 43 -1.15 21.80 1.42
N GLN A 44 -0.50 22.32 2.47
CA GLN A 44 0.80 21.81 2.90
C GLN A 44 0.71 20.38 3.43
N ALA A 45 -0.35 20.06 4.17
CA ALA A 45 -0.59 18.72 4.69
C ALA A 45 -0.89 17.74 3.55
N LYS A 46 -1.70 18.16 2.57
CA LYS A 46 -1.97 17.40 1.34
C LYS A 46 -0.69 17.06 0.58
N ASN A 47 0.20 18.04 0.40
CA ASN A 47 1.47 17.83 -0.32
C ASN A 47 2.43 16.88 0.42
N ARG A 48 2.47 16.93 1.76
CA ARG A 48 3.27 15.98 2.55
C ARG A 48 2.73 14.57 2.43
N LEU A 49 1.42 14.42 2.64
CA LEU A 49 0.73 13.14 2.52
C LEU A 49 0.93 12.51 1.14
N PHE A 50 0.79 13.31 0.09
CA PHE A 50 0.99 12.86 -1.28
C PHE A 50 2.38 12.24 -1.48
N ARG A 51 3.44 12.92 -1.01
CA ARG A 51 4.81 12.39 -1.07
C ARG A 51 4.97 11.11 -0.25
N ASP A 52 4.37 11.06 0.94
CA ASP A 52 4.43 9.89 1.81
C ASP A 52 3.77 8.66 1.14
N ILE A 53 2.58 8.85 0.55
CA ILE A 53 1.87 7.80 -0.18
C ILE A 53 2.67 7.35 -1.42
N GLN A 54 3.25 8.28 -2.19
CA GLN A 54 4.11 7.94 -3.33
C GLN A 54 5.32 7.10 -2.90
N HIS A 55 5.96 7.44 -1.78
CA HIS A 55 7.09 6.69 -1.26
C HIS A 55 6.68 5.28 -0.84
N ILE A 56 5.55 5.14 -0.14
CA ILE A 56 5.01 3.83 0.26
C ILE A 56 4.65 2.99 -0.97
N LEU A 57 4.01 3.57 -1.99
CA LEU A 57 3.72 2.88 -3.26
C LEU A 57 5.02 2.41 -3.94
N GLY A 58 6.10 3.20 -3.87
CA GLY A 58 7.43 2.78 -4.33
C GLY A 58 7.94 1.52 -3.62
N CYS A 59 7.79 1.47 -2.30
CA CYS A 59 8.13 0.29 -1.50
C CYS A 59 7.25 -0.93 -1.86
N ILE A 60 5.93 -0.73 -2.00
CA ILE A 60 4.98 -1.80 -2.38
C ILE A 60 5.32 -2.36 -3.77
N ARG A 61 5.66 -1.50 -4.73
CA ARG A 61 6.05 -1.91 -6.10
C ARG A 61 7.38 -2.66 -6.15
N SER A 62 8.24 -2.44 -5.16
CA SER A 62 9.51 -3.15 -5.00
C SER A 62 9.35 -4.54 -4.39
N LEU A 63 8.17 -4.87 -3.87
CA LEU A 63 7.89 -6.23 -3.38
C LEU A 63 7.81 -7.22 -4.54
N PRO A 64 8.29 -8.46 -4.34
CA PRO A 64 8.24 -9.49 -5.37
C PRO A 64 6.79 -9.73 -5.81
N SER A 65 6.56 -9.54 -7.11
CA SER A 65 5.28 -9.79 -7.76
C SER A 65 5.43 -10.96 -8.72
N ASP A 66 4.41 -11.80 -8.78
CA ASP A 66 4.39 -13.02 -9.59
C ASP A 66 4.20 -12.75 -11.09
N ASN A 67 4.04 -11.48 -11.48
CA ASN A 67 3.89 -11.06 -12.85
C ASN A 67 5.25 -10.57 -13.40
N PRO A 68 6.04 -11.43 -14.09
CA PRO A 68 7.28 -11.02 -14.74
C PRO A 68 7.04 -10.26 -16.07
N SER A 69 5.80 -10.22 -16.56
CA SER A 69 5.48 -9.51 -17.81
C SER A 69 5.33 -8.01 -17.50
N GLY A 70 6.33 -7.22 -17.86
CA GLY A 70 6.43 -5.77 -17.61
C GLY A 70 5.35 -4.88 -18.24
N ALA A 71 4.21 -5.44 -18.62
CA ALA A 71 3.06 -4.73 -19.19
C ALA A 71 2.06 -4.24 -18.13
N VAL A 72 2.10 -4.75 -16.89
CA VAL A 72 1.20 -4.35 -15.80
C VAL A 72 2.02 -3.78 -14.65
N ILE A 73 1.62 -2.61 -14.12
CA ILE A 73 2.24 -2.03 -12.92
C ILE A 73 2.16 -3.08 -11.80
N PRO A 74 3.31 -3.58 -11.30
CA PRO A 74 3.32 -4.62 -10.29
C PRO A 74 2.70 -4.09 -8.99
N ASN A 75 1.94 -4.93 -8.30
CA ASN A 75 1.36 -4.63 -6.99
C ASN A 75 0.51 -3.35 -6.98
N ARG A 76 -0.26 -3.11 -8.05
CA ARG A 76 -1.27 -2.03 -8.11
C ARG A 76 -2.47 -2.39 -7.24
N GLY A 77 -3.03 -1.42 -6.53
CA GLY A 77 -4.20 -1.66 -5.68
C GLY A 77 -4.94 -0.40 -5.22
N GLN A 78 -5.76 -0.55 -4.18
CA GLN A 78 -6.70 0.48 -3.70
C GLN A 78 -6.02 1.82 -3.36
N LEU A 79 -4.75 1.81 -2.93
CA LEU A 79 -3.98 3.02 -2.65
C LEU A 79 -3.65 3.83 -3.92
N ASP A 80 -3.43 3.17 -5.07
CA ASP A 80 -3.24 3.86 -6.36
C ASP A 80 -4.53 4.58 -6.78
N GLU A 81 -5.69 3.94 -6.59
CA GLU A 81 -6.99 4.54 -6.87
C GLU A 81 -7.29 5.71 -5.93
N PHE A 82 -6.98 5.55 -4.63
CA PHE A 82 -7.10 6.62 -3.64
C PHE A 82 -6.27 7.85 -4.02
N LEU A 83 -5.02 7.65 -4.44
CA LEU A 83 -4.12 8.73 -4.86
C LEU A 83 -4.70 9.47 -6.09
N ALA A 84 -5.15 8.73 -7.11
CA ALA A 84 -5.74 9.31 -8.32
C ALA A 84 -7.03 10.09 -8.03
N GLN A 85 -7.90 9.59 -7.13
CA GLN A 85 -9.14 10.28 -6.75
C GLN A 85 -8.88 11.54 -5.92
N ARG A 86 -7.91 11.52 -5.00
CA ARG A 86 -7.64 12.64 -4.09
C ARG A 86 -6.75 13.72 -4.67
N PHE A 87 -5.83 13.37 -5.57
CA PHE A 87 -4.80 14.28 -6.09
C PHE A 87 -4.83 14.48 -7.60
N GLY A 88 -5.69 13.73 -8.31
CA GLY A 88 -5.84 13.81 -9.77
C GLY A 88 -4.93 12.83 -10.54
N PRO A 89 -5.23 12.58 -11.82
CA PRO A 89 -4.49 11.63 -12.67
C PRO A 89 -3.07 12.10 -13.04
N ASP A 90 -2.78 13.40 -12.95
CA ASP A 90 -1.47 14.00 -13.26
C ASP A 90 -0.47 13.95 -12.09
N ALA A 91 -0.80 13.23 -11.01
CA ALA A 91 0.02 13.10 -9.82
C ALA A 91 0.96 11.87 -9.88
N GLY A 92 1.26 11.37 -11.08
CA GLY A 92 2.08 10.19 -11.35
C GLY A 92 3.29 10.52 -12.20
#